data_AF-A0A2A2S9L3-F1
#
_entry.id   AF-A0A2A2S9L3-F1
#
_cell.length_a   1.000
_cell.length_b   1.000
_cell.length_c   1.000
_cell.angle_alpha   90.00
_cell.angle_beta   90.00
_cell.angle_gamma   90.00
#
_symmetry.space_group_name_H-M   'P 1'
#
loop_
_entity.id
_entity.type
_entity.pdbx_description
1 polymer ?
#
loop_
_entity_poly.entity_id
_entity_poly.type
_entity_poly.pdbx_seq_one_letter_code
_entity_poly.pdbx_strand_id
1 'polypeptide(L)'
;MKTITFSTILPVLLFSTTLIQAHSLNASKILSNSTVITAVQQHQPSEYKVVDRGVIIIYERERPGGKLNLFKPVVSYYFSLKDSEKIHSLTLENLKNIYRDGKAFDLIDGNFRADSDLFSYDAYHHQYRINYYLSKINHS
;
A
#
# COMPACT_ATOMS: atom_id res chain seq x y z
N MET A 1 50.74 -9.08 -52.49
CA MET A 1 50.23 -8.29 -53.63
C MET A 1 48.95 -8.94 -54.15
N LYS A 2 47.97 -8.11 -54.57
CA LYS A 2 46.61 -8.38 -55.11
C LYS A 2 45.52 -7.76 -54.21
N THR A 3 45.30 -6.44 -54.33
CA THR A 3 44.34 -5.71 -55.22
C THR A 3 42.94 -5.60 -54.64
N ILE A 4 42.55 -4.35 -54.48
CA ILE A 4 41.34 -3.79 -53.85
C ILE A 4 40.21 -3.75 -54.89
N THR A 5 38.96 -3.91 -54.46
CA THR A 5 37.79 -3.38 -55.18
C THR A 5 36.93 -2.56 -54.22
N PHE A 6 36.81 -1.26 -54.48
CA PHE A 6 35.91 -0.34 -53.79
C PHE A 6 34.52 -0.43 -54.43
N SER A 7 33.49 -0.67 -53.62
CA SER A 7 32.08 -0.55 -54.04
C SER A 7 31.54 0.77 -53.51
N THR A 8 31.27 1.70 -54.43
CA THR A 8 30.66 2.99 -54.18
C THR A 8 29.18 2.88 -54.54
N ILE A 9 28.29 2.92 -53.56
CA ILE A 9 26.90 3.34 -53.79
C ILE A 9 26.49 4.33 -52.70
N LEU A 10 26.11 5.50 -53.22
CA LEU A 10 25.70 6.74 -52.61
C LEU A 10 24.37 6.60 -51.82
N PRO A 11 24.27 7.03 -50.55
CA PRO A 11 22.97 7.25 -49.92
C PRO A 11 22.54 8.70 -50.17
N VAL A 12 21.62 8.90 -51.12
CA VAL A 12 20.78 10.11 -51.18
C VAL A 12 19.35 9.62 -51.22
N LEU A 13 18.58 9.97 -50.20
CA LEU A 13 17.17 10.35 -50.32
C LEU A 13 16.76 11.09 -49.04
N LEU A 14 16.87 12.42 -49.15
CA LEU A 14 16.16 13.37 -48.32
C LEU A 14 14.68 13.31 -48.67
N PHE A 15 13.83 12.98 -47.70
CA PHE A 15 12.44 13.43 -47.70
C PHE A 15 12.17 14.16 -46.39
N SER A 16 12.10 15.47 -46.51
CA SER A 16 11.62 16.38 -45.47
C SER A 16 10.09 16.46 -45.52
N THR A 17 9.52 16.76 -44.35
CA THR A 17 8.13 17.20 -44.09
C THR A 17 7.08 16.08 -44.13
N THR A 18 6.23 15.89 -43.12
CA THR A 18 5.45 16.89 -42.38
C THR A 18 5.17 16.46 -40.94
N LEU A 19 5.03 17.47 -40.08
CA LEU A 19 4.61 17.39 -38.69
C LEU A 19 3.12 16.99 -38.65
N ILE A 20 2.81 15.70 -38.44
CA ILE A 20 1.43 15.32 -38.11
C ILE A 20 1.24 15.58 -36.62
N GLN A 21 0.56 16.69 -36.37
CA GLN A 21 -0.03 17.08 -35.11
C GLN A 21 -0.88 15.90 -34.59
N ALA A 22 -0.35 15.17 -33.60
CA ALA A 22 -1.18 14.26 -32.84
C ALA A 22 -2.26 15.12 -32.18
N HIS A 23 -3.52 14.86 -32.54
CA HIS A 23 -4.69 15.43 -31.91
C HIS A 23 -4.47 15.47 -30.40
N SER A 24 -4.46 16.68 -29.83
CA SER A 24 -4.41 16.85 -28.39
C SER A 24 -5.63 16.14 -27.81
N LEU A 25 -5.43 15.03 -27.12
CA LEU A 25 -6.42 14.57 -26.17
C LEU A 25 -6.51 15.68 -25.12
N ASN A 26 -7.61 16.43 -25.21
CA ASN A 26 -8.07 17.32 -24.17
C ASN A 26 -8.32 16.47 -22.92
N ALA A 27 -7.25 16.21 -22.16
CA ALA A 27 -7.35 15.71 -20.81
C ALA A 27 -7.70 16.91 -19.93
N SER A 28 -9.00 17.19 -19.86
CA SER A 28 -9.53 18.07 -18.84
C SER A 28 -9.13 17.53 -17.47
N LYS A 29 -8.26 18.29 -16.81
CA LYS A 29 -8.18 18.48 -15.36
C LYS A 29 -9.05 17.53 -14.53
N ILE A 30 -8.43 16.47 -13.99
CA ILE A 30 -8.66 16.10 -12.60
C ILE A 30 -7.31 15.72 -12.00
N LEU A 31 -6.68 16.70 -11.34
CA LEU A 31 -5.76 16.44 -10.24
C LEU A 31 -6.60 15.81 -9.13
N SER A 32 -6.70 14.48 -9.15
CA SER A 32 -7.26 13.72 -8.04
C SER A 32 -6.17 13.56 -7.01
N ASN A 33 -6.17 14.47 -6.05
CA ASN A 33 -5.63 14.24 -4.72
C ASN A 33 -6.48 13.10 -4.14
N SER A 34 -6.08 11.87 -4.39
CA SER A 34 -6.74 10.70 -3.81
C SER A 34 -5.66 9.73 -3.43
N THR A 35 -5.13 9.96 -2.23
CA THR A 35 -4.57 8.95 -1.35
C THR A 35 -5.31 7.63 -1.62
N VAL A 36 -4.58 6.64 -2.12
CA VAL A 36 -5.12 5.32 -2.41
C VAL A 36 -5.38 4.63 -1.07
N ILE A 37 -6.47 5.01 -0.41
CA ILE A 37 -7.04 4.22 0.68
C ILE A 37 -7.52 2.95 0.00
N THR A 38 -6.73 1.88 0.07
CA THR A 38 -7.14 0.56 -0.44
C THR A 38 -8.22 0.02 0.48
N ALA A 39 -9.42 0.47 0.21
CA ALA A 39 -10.66 0.11 0.82
C ALA A 39 -11.10 -1.26 0.32
N VAL A 40 -10.98 -2.31 1.14
CA VAL A 40 -11.59 -3.59 0.82
C VAL A 40 -13.03 -3.56 1.33
N GLN A 41 -14.00 -3.61 0.41
CA GLN A 41 -15.44 -3.59 0.65
C GLN A 41 -15.87 -4.81 1.50
N GLN A 42 -16.88 -4.67 2.37
CA GLN A 42 -17.35 -5.71 3.32
C GLN A 42 -17.15 -7.15 2.82
N HIS A 43 -16.13 -7.84 3.34
CA HIS A 43 -15.77 -9.22 2.96
C HIS A 43 -16.37 -10.22 3.96
N GLN A 44 -16.61 -11.44 3.46
CA GLN A 44 -17.09 -12.60 4.22
C GLN A 44 -16.26 -12.79 5.50
N PRO A 45 -16.88 -12.92 6.70
CA PRO A 45 -16.18 -13.10 7.97
C PRO A 45 -15.20 -14.28 7.99
N SER A 46 -15.38 -15.26 7.09
CA SER A 46 -14.58 -16.50 7.04
C SER A 46 -13.14 -16.32 6.53
N GLU A 47 -12.80 -15.21 5.88
CA GLU A 47 -11.44 -14.99 5.35
C GLU A 47 -10.48 -14.29 6.32
N TYR A 48 -11.01 -13.73 7.43
CA TYR A 48 -10.26 -12.89 8.35
C TYR A 48 -10.36 -13.46 9.76
N LYS A 49 -9.22 -13.83 10.33
CA LYS A 49 -9.12 -14.29 11.70
C LYS A 49 -8.93 -13.08 12.61
N VAL A 50 -9.83 -12.87 13.57
CA VAL A 50 -9.62 -11.85 14.60
C VAL A 50 -8.49 -12.30 15.52
N VAL A 51 -7.45 -11.46 15.67
CA VAL A 51 -6.28 -11.75 16.50
C VAL A 51 -6.17 -10.85 17.72
N ASP A 52 -6.83 -9.70 17.72
CA ASP A 52 -6.90 -8.79 18.87
C ASP A 52 -8.14 -7.89 18.80
N ARG A 53 -8.76 -7.68 19.97
CA ARG A 53 -9.98 -6.88 20.15
C ARG A 53 -9.68 -5.79 21.18
N GLY A 54 -9.12 -4.68 20.71
CA GLY A 54 -8.77 -3.52 21.53
C GLY A 54 -9.54 -2.26 21.10
N VAL A 55 -8.85 -1.11 21.10
CA VAL A 55 -9.39 0.14 20.55
C VAL A 55 -9.70 0.01 19.06
N ILE A 56 -8.90 -0.79 18.36
CA ILE A 56 -9.20 -1.31 17.02
C ILE A 56 -9.25 -2.83 17.08
N ILE A 57 -10.02 -3.42 16.17
CA ILE A 57 -10.04 -4.87 15.97
C ILE A 57 -8.98 -5.18 14.92
N ILE A 58 -8.05 -6.08 15.24
CA ILE A 58 -7.00 -6.50 14.33
C ILE A 58 -7.35 -7.88 13.78
N TYR A 59 -7.23 -7.99 12.47
CA TYR A 59 -7.47 -9.21 11.72
C TYR A 59 -6.17 -9.67 11.05
N GLU A 60 -6.05 -10.98 10.96
CA GLU A 60 -5.03 -11.70 10.22
C GLU A 60 -5.69 -12.41 9.03
N ARG A 61 -5.05 -12.33 7.87
CA ARG A 61 -5.44 -13.14 6.70
C ARG A 61 -4.20 -13.82 6.13
N GLU A 62 -4.28 -15.14 6.04
CA GLU A 62 -3.28 -15.96 5.38
C GLU A 62 -3.64 -16.15 3.90
N ARG A 63 -2.62 -16.09 3.04
CA ARG A 63 -2.74 -16.47 1.62
C ARG A 63 -1.61 -17.43 1.24
N PRO A 64 -1.87 -18.37 0.31
CA PRO A 64 -0.80 -19.18 -0.25
C PRO A 64 0.32 -18.30 -0.82
N GLY A 65 1.57 -18.61 -0.49
CA GLY A 65 2.70 -17.94 -1.10
C GLY A 65 2.89 -18.36 -2.55
N GLY A 66 3.54 -17.49 -3.34
CA GLY A 66 3.99 -17.86 -4.68
C GLY A 66 5.22 -18.78 -4.66
N LYS A 67 5.62 -19.23 -5.85
CA LYS A 67 6.83 -20.04 -6.07
C LYS A 67 8.09 -19.40 -5.47
N LEU A 68 8.19 -18.07 -5.51
CA LEU A 68 9.32 -17.32 -4.94
C LEU A 68 9.43 -17.45 -3.41
N ASN A 69 8.30 -17.63 -2.72
CA ASN A 69 8.27 -17.85 -1.27
C ASN A 69 8.24 -19.35 -0.90
N LEU A 70 8.61 -20.24 -1.83
CA LEU A 70 8.49 -21.71 -1.66
C LEU A 70 7.08 -22.14 -1.21
N PHE A 71 6.04 -21.44 -1.67
CA PHE A 71 4.65 -21.67 -1.27
C PHE A 71 4.37 -21.48 0.23
N LYS A 72 5.29 -20.90 1.01
CA LYS A 72 5.05 -20.56 2.41
C LYS A 72 3.91 -19.54 2.51
N PRO A 73 2.99 -19.69 3.47
CA PRO A 73 1.89 -18.75 3.67
C PRO A 73 2.42 -17.32 3.85
N VAL A 74 1.72 -16.37 3.23
CA VAL A 74 1.94 -14.94 3.43
C VAL A 74 0.83 -14.43 4.33
N VAL A 75 1.23 -13.93 5.50
CA VAL A 75 0.34 -13.32 6.48
C VAL A 75 0.20 -11.83 6.18
N SER A 76 -1.03 -11.32 6.16
CA SER A 76 -1.33 -9.90 6.04
C SER A 76 -2.24 -9.45 7.18
N TYR A 77 -1.97 -8.27 7.72
CA TYR A 77 -2.71 -7.69 8.84
C TYR A 77 -3.66 -6.59 8.37
N TYR A 78 -4.82 -6.54 9.00
CA TYR A 78 -5.89 -5.60 8.71
C TYR A 78 -6.52 -5.10 10.02
N PHE A 79 -7.31 -4.03 9.95
CA PHE A 79 -8.05 -3.54 11.10
C PHE A 79 -9.39 -2.90 10.74
N SER A 80 -10.26 -2.80 11.74
CA SER A 80 -11.48 -1.97 11.72
C SER A 80 -11.65 -1.29 13.08
N LEU A 81 -12.43 -0.19 13.15
CA LEU A 81 -12.71 0.46 14.44
C LEU A 81 -13.82 -0.27 15.21
N LYS A 82 -14.70 -1.01 14.52
CA LYS A 82 -15.80 -1.81 15.10
C LYS A 82 -16.07 -3.07 14.28
N ASP A 83 -16.77 -4.04 14.86
CA ASP A 83 -17.01 -5.39 14.27
C ASP A 83 -17.77 -5.39 12.93
N SER A 84 -18.51 -4.33 12.60
CA SER A 84 -19.28 -4.22 11.34
C SER A 84 -18.82 -3.07 10.43
N GLU A 85 -17.69 -2.46 10.78
CA GLU A 85 -17.09 -1.40 9.99
C GLU A 85 -16.16 -1.93 8.91
N LYS A 86 -15.74 -1.01 8.05
CA LYS A 86 -14.83 -1.27 6.94
C LYS A 86 -13.49 -1.78 7.46
N ILE A 87 -12.94 -2.78 6.76
CA ILE A 87 -11.64 -3.35 7.05
C ILE A 87 -10.59 -2.65 6.17
N HIS A 88 -9.52 -2.18 6.81
CA HIS A 88 -8.39 -1.48 6.20
C HIS A 88 -7.11 -2.29 6.38
N SER A 89 -6.15 -2.20 5.46
CA SER A 89 -4.81 -2.78 5.69
C SER A 89 -4.16 -2.11 6.90
N LEU A 90 -3.54 -2.89 7.79
CA LEU A 90 -2.86 -2.37 8.97
C LEU A 90 -1.51 -1.76 8.58
N THR A 91 -1.56 -0.50 8.14
CA THR A 91 -0.39 0.31 7.78
C THR A 91 -0.42 1.63 8.53
N LEU A 92 0.74 2.25 8.71
CA LEU A 92 0.86 3.56 9.36
C LEU A 92 0.09 4.62 8.59
N GLU A 93 0.13 4.57 7.25
CA GLU A 93 -0.61 5.48 6.40
C GLU A 93 -2.13 5.39 6.66
N ASN A 94 -2.70 4.18 6.70
CA ASN A 94 -4.13 4.02 6.93
C ASN A 94 -4.55 4.46 8.33
N LEU A 95 -3.76 4.12 9.35
CA LEU A 95 -4.02 4.55 10.73
C LEU A 95 -3.96 6.08 10.87
N LYS A 96 -2.91 6.72 10.34
CA LYS A 96 -2.75 8.18 10.37
C LYS A 96 -3.85 8.90 9.61
N ASN A 97 -4.32 8.33 8.50
CA ASN A 97 -5.44 8.88 7.75
C ASN A 97 -6.76 8.79 8.53
N ILE A 98 -6.99 7.70 9.27
CA ILE A 98 -8.20 7.51 10.09
C ILE A 98 -8.19 8.39 11.34
N TYR A 99 -7.04 8.52 12.01
CA TYR A 99 -6.87 9.29 13.23
C TYR A 99 -6.42 10.75 13.00
N ARG A 100 -6.60 11.26 11.78
CA ARG A 100 -6.09 12.57 11.34
C ARG A 100 -6.37 13.68 12.37
N ASP A 101 -5.34 14.48 12.64
CA ASP A 101 -5.38 15.70 13.47
C ASP A 101 -5.84 15.50 14.93
N GLY A 102 -5.43 14.41 15.59
CA GLY A 102 -5.72 14.18 17.02
C GLY A 102 -4.59 13.49 17.79
N LYS A 103 -4.76 13.36 19.12
CA LYS A 103 -3.77 12.72 20.01
C LYS A 103 -3.32 11.32 19.53
N ALA A 104 -4.22 10.59 18.87
CA ALA A 104 -3.91 9.29 18.27
C ALA A 104 -2.93 9.39 17.11
N PHE A 105 -3.05 10.42 16.27
CA PHE A 105 -2.07 10.70 15.23
C PHE A 105 -0.68 10.93 15.83
N ASP A 106 -0.56 11.83 16.81
CA ASP A 106 0.73 12.18 17.42
C ASP A 106 1.38 10.96 18.10
N LEU A 107 0.57 10.15 18.78
CA LEU A 107 1.03 8.92 19.39
C LEU A 107 1.52 7.91 18.35
N ILE A 108 0.80 7.74 17.23
CA ILE A 108 1.21 6.83 16.15
C ILE A 108 2.51 7.33 15.50
N ASP A 109 2.57 8.63 15.19
CA ASP A 109 3.73 9.25 14.55
C ASP A 109 5.00 9.18 15.40
N GLY A 110 4.86 9.39 16.72
CA GLY A 110 6.00 9.37 17.64
C GLY A 110 6.50 7.98 18.05
N ASN A 111 5.68 6.93 17.97
CA ASN A 111 6.02 5.61 18.55
C ASN A 111 6.24 4.49 17.52
N PHE A 112 5.84 4.68 16.26
CA PHE A 112 5.93 3.63 15.23
C PHE A 112 6.69 4.15 14.01
N ARG A 113 7.76 3.45 13.62
CA ARG A 113 8.64 3.87 12.52
C ARG A 113 8.35 3.14 11.22
N ALA A 114 7.83 1.92 11.30
CA ALA A 114 7.47 1.10 10.16
C ALA A 114 6.16 0.34 10.42
N ASP A 115 5.51 -0.11 9.34
CA ASP A 115 4.28 -0.92 9.43
C ASP A 115 4.50 -2.21 10.25
N SER A 116 5.73 -2.76 10.23
CA SER A 116 6.12 -3.92 11.05
C SER A 116 5.98 -3.71 12.55
N ASP A 117 6.08 -2.47 13.02
CA ASP A 117 5.97 -2.15 14.43
C ASP A 117 4.51 -2.29 14.92
N LEU A 118 3.53 -2.15 14.02
CA LEU A 118 2.10 -2.16 14.34
C LEU A 118 1.61 -3.55 14.78
N PHE A 119 2.09 -4.59 14.10
CA PHE A 119 1.72 -5.98 14.38
C PHE A 119 2.75 -6.72 15.26
N SER A 120 3.55 -5.98 16.03
CA SER A 120 4.34 -6.56 17.10
C SER A 120 3.45 -6.83 18.33
N TYR A 121 3.37 -8.10 18.76
CA TYR A 121 2.59 -8.49 19.93
C TYR A 121 3.35 -8.13 21.22
N ASP A 122 2.68 -7.44 22.14
CA ASP A 122 3.18 -7.16 23.47
C ASP A 122 2.77 -8.27 24.43
N ALA A 123 3.72 -9.16 24.75
CA ALA A 123 3.48 -10.30 25.62
C ALA A 123 3.17 -9.91 27.08
N TYR A 124 3.61 -8.74 27.54
CA TYR A 124 3.35 -8.29 28.91
C TYR A 124 1.91 -7.76 29.04
N HIS A 125 1.43 -7.03 28.03
CA HIS A 125 0.08 -6.47 28.00
C HIS A 125 -0.97 -7.34 27.29
N HIS A 126 -0.55 -8.51 26.77
CA HIS A 126 -1.36 -9.49 26.05
C HIS A 126 -2.18 -8.91 24.87
N GLN A 127 -1.62 -7.94 24.14
CA GLN A 127 -2.28 -7.29 23.01
C GLN A 127 -1.23 -6.79 22.00
N TYR A 128 -1.64 -6.44 20.77
CA TYR A 128 -0.70 -5.80 19.84
C TYR A 128 -0.32 -4.41 20.34
N ARG A 129 0.94 -4.01 20.09
CA ARG A 129 1.48 -2.72 20.54
C ARG A 129 0.59 -1.55 20.14
N ILE A 130 0.10 -1.51 18.91
CA ILE A 130 -0.79 -0.43 18.47
C ILE A 130 -2.05 -0.29 19.34
N ASN A 131 -2.70 -1.40 19.70
CA ASN A 131 -3.85 -1.39 20.59
C ASN A 131 -3.49 -0.95 22.00
N TYR A 132 -2.34 -1.40 22.51
CA TYR A 132 -1.83 -0.96 23.81
C TYR A 132 -1.66 0.56 23.86
N TYR A 133 -0.96 1.15 22.89
CA TYR A 133 -0.72 2.58 22.87
C TYR A 133 -2.02 3.38 22.65
N LEU A 134 -2.89 2.96 21.73
CA LEU A 134 -4.19 3.61 21.51
C LEU A 134 -5.08 3.57 22.77
N SER A 135 -5.00 2.49 23.56
CA SER A 135 -5.75 2.39 24.82
C SER A 135 -5.37 3.48 25.82
N LYS A 136 -4.13 3.98 25.79
CA LYS A 136 -3.65 5.02 26.72
C LYS A 136 -4.24 6.40 26.44
N ILE A 137 -4.78 6.62 25.24
CA ILE A 137 -5.37 7.91 24.85
C ILE A 137 -6.77 8.05 25.45
N ASN A 138 -7.55 6.97 25.45
CA ASN A 138 -8.94 6.97 25.92
C ASN A 138 -9.07 7.05 27.45
N HIS A 139 -7.95 6.95 28.17
CA HIS A 139 -7.89 7.00 29.63
C HIS A 139 -7.21 8.28 30.18
N SER A 140 -6.98 9.30 29.34
CA SER A 140 -6.28 10.53 29.72
C SER A 140 -7.02 11.80 29.35
#